data_AF-A0AAW2Q1J4-F1
#
_entry.id   AF-A0AAW2Q1J4-F1
#
_cell.length_a   1.000
_cell.length_b   1.000
_cell.length_c   1.000
_cell.angle_alpha   90.00
_cell.angle_beta   90.00
_cell.angle_gamma   90.00
#
_symmetry.space_group_name_H-M   'P 1'
#
loop_
_entity.id
_entity.type
_entity.pdbx_description
1 polymer ?
#
loop_
_entity_poly.entity_id
_entity_poly.type
_entity_poly.pdbx_seq_one_letter_code
_entity_poly.pdbx_strand_id
1 'polypeptide(L)' 'MKDMGEASYIFGIKIYRDRSRRMLGLTQSSYIEKVLKRFKMDNSKRGLLPMRHGIKLSKKQSPETDEKLKRMSNIPLPQP' A
#
# COMPACT_ATOMS: atom_id res chain seq x y z
N MET A 1 -22.59 4.00 16.54
CA MET A 1 -21.16 3.99 16.19
C MET A 1 -20.55 5.28 16.72
N LYS A 2 -19.46 5.23 17.47
CA LYS A 2 -18.82 6.42 18.05
C LYS A 2 -17.69 6.89 17.14
N ASP A 3 -17.64 8.19 16.86
CA ASP A 3 -16.53 8.77 16.10
C ASP A 3 -15.24 8.72 16.95
N MET A 4 -14.19 8.13 16.38
CA MET A 4 -12.86 8.04 17.01
C MET A 4 -11.87 9.06 16.42
N GLY A 5 -12.36 9.99 15.59
CA GLY A 5 -11.52 10.93 14.86
C GLY A 5 -10.82 10.28 13.67
N GLU A 6 -9.78 10.95 13.18
CA GLU A 6 -9.08 10.53 11.97
C GLU A 6 -8.17 9.32 12.22
N ALA A 7 -8.38 8.25 11.45
CA ALA A 7 -7.58 7.02 11.54
C ALA A 7 -6.12 7.29 11.13
N SER A 8 -5.20 7.05 12.06
CA SER A 8 -3.76 7.17 11.81
C SER A 8 -3.09 5.86 11.42
N TYR A 9 -3.73 4.73 11.73
CA TYR A 9 -3.23 3.38 11.43
C TYR A 9 -4.37 2.41 11.11
N ILE A 10 -4.15 1.48 10.18
CA ILE A 10 -5.03 0.34 9.88
C ILE A 10 -4.14 -0.89 9.70
N PHE A 11 -4.35 -1.96 10.49
CA PHE A 11 -3.56 -3.19 10.44
C PHE A 11 -2.02 -2.98 10.42
N GLY A 12 -1.53 -1.99 11.17
CA GLY A 12 -0.10 -1.65 11.21
C GLY A 12 0.42 -0.85 10.00
N ILE A 13 -0.45 -0.52 9.04
CA ILE A 13 -0.18 0.44 7.97
C ILE A 13 -0.47 1.84 8.50
N LYS A 14 0.55 2.70 8.50
CA LYS A 14 0.41 4.11 8.87
C LYS A 14 -0.22 4.88 7.73
N ILE A 15 -1.19 5.73 8.06
CA ILE A 15 -1.90 6.59 7.13
C ILE A 15 -1.37 8.02 7.30
N TYR A 16 -1.00 8.64 6.19
CA TYR A 16 -0.63 10.05 6.11
C TYR A 16 -1.64 10.76 5.25
N ARG A 17 -2.22 11.85 5.75
CA ARG A 17 -3.16 12.65 4.97
C ARG A 17 -2.73 14.10 4.97
N ASP A 18 -2.49 14.61 3.78
CA ASP A 18 -2.28 16.04 3.54
C ASP A 18 -3.50 16.56 2.78
N ARG A 19 -4.42 17.21 3.51
CA ARG A 19 -5.65 17.74 2.93
C ARG A 19 -5.40 18.94 2.02
N SER A 20 -4.37 19.73 2.30
CA SER A 20 -4.01 20.90 1.49
C SER A 20 -3.58 20.49 0.09
N ARG A 21 -2.78 19.42 -0.01
CA ARG A 21 -2.30 18.82 -1.26
C ARG A 21 -3.22 17.73 -1.81
N ARG A 22 -4.33 17.43 -1.13
CA ARG A 22 -5.26 16.32 -1.43
C ARG A 22 -4.53 14.98 -1.61
N MET A 23 -3.53 14.73 -0.78
CA MET A 23 -2.67 13.55 -0.84
C MET A 23 -2.99 12.60 0.31
N LEU A 24 -3.10 11.31 -0.01
CA LEU A 24 -3.19 10.22 0.95
C LEU A 24 -2.00 9.29 0.71
N GLY A 25 -1.20 9.07 1.74
CA GLY A 25 -0.06 8.16 1.72
C GLY A 25 -0.28 7.02 2.70
N LEU A 26 0.22 5.84 2.36
CA LEU A 26 0.24 4.67 3.21
C LEU A 26 1.70 4.20 3.35
N THR A 27 2.13 3.83 4.55
CA THR A 27 3.40 3.12 4.71
C THR A 27 3.33 2.01 5.74
N GLN A 28 4.19 1.02 5.55
CA GLN A 28 4.49 -0.02 6.53
C GLN A 28 5.96 -0.03 6.94
N SER A 29 6.68 1.09 6.79
CA SER A 29 8.14 1.18 7.08
C SER A 29 8.52 0.56 8.43
N SER A 30 7.76 0.83 9.49
CA SER A 30 8.02 0.28 10.82
C SER A 30 7.86 -1.24 10.91
N TYR A 31 6.95 -1.82 10.12
CA TYR A 31 6.81 -3.27 10.02
C TYR A 31 8.01 -3.89 9.29
N ILE A 32 8.42 -3.27 8.18
CA ILE A 32 9.60 -3.70 7.41
C ILE A 32 10.84 -3.68 8.32
N GLU A 33 11.06 -2.60 9.07
CA GLU A 33 12.18 -2.50 10.03
C GLU A 33 12.14 -3.61 11.09
N LYS A 34 10.96 -3.94 11.64
CA LYS A 34 10.80 -5.03 12.60
C LYS A 34 11.15 -6.40 11.99
N VAL A 35 10.70 -6.65 10.76
CA VAL A 35 11.02 -7.90 10.03
C VAL A 35 12.52 -8.00 9.76
N LEU A 36 13.15 -6.93 9.28
CA LEU A 36 14.59 -6.91 9.01
C LEU A 36 15.40 -7.19 10.27
N LYS A 37 15.08 -6.55 11.39
CA LYS A 37 15.75 -6.82 12.68
C LYS A 37 15.54 -8.26 13.16
N ARG A 38 14.33 -8.80 13.03
CA ARG A 38 14.01 -10.18 13.45
C ARG A 38 14.88 -11.21 12.74
N PHE A 39 15.19 -10.98 11.46
CA PHE A 39 16.01 -11.87 10.65
C PHE A 39 17.48 -11.43 10.54
N LYS A 40 17.93 -10.44 11.33
CA LYS A 40 19.29 -9.88 11.32
C LYS A 40 19.74 -9.36 9.94
N MET A 41 18.80 -8.77 9.20
CA MET A 41 18.98 -8.21 7.86
C MET A 41 18.98 -6.68 7.85
N ASP A 42 18.98 -6.04 9.01
CA ASP A 42 18.94 -4.57 9.16
C ASP A 42 20.13 -3.84 8.51
N ASN A 43 21.28 -4.52 8.36
CA ASN A 43 22.47 -4.00 7.65
C ASN A 43 22.72 -4.67 6.29
N SER A 44 21.75 -5.42 5.77
CA SER A 44 21.90 -6.09 4.47
C SER A 44 21.89 -5.08 3.32
N LYS A 45 22.61 -5.40 2.24
CA LYS A 45 22.56 -4.60 1.01
C LYS A 45 21.15 -4.63 0.42
N ARG A 46 20.70 -3.51 -0.14
CA ARG A 46 19.43 -3.46 -0.87
C ARG A 46 19.51 -4.40 -2.06
N GLY A 47 18.72 -5.46 -2.04
CA GLY A 47 18.55 -6.38 -3.17
C GLY A 47 17.57 -5.83 -4.21
N LEU A 48 17.50 -6.52 -5.35
CA LEU A 48 16.42 -6.35 -6.30
C LEU A 48 15.10 -6.77 -5.64
N LEU A 49 14.14 -5.85 -5.56
CA LEU A 49 12.80 -6.19 -5.11
C LEU A 49 12.04 -6.84 -6.28
N PRO A 50 11.27 -7.92 -6.03
CA PRO A 50 10.41 -8.52 -7.05
C PRO A 50 9.31 -7.56 -7.54
N MET A 51 9.08 -6.47 -6.80
CA MET A 51 8.11 -5.43 -7.13
C MET A 51 8.81 -4.21 -7.73
N ARG A 52 8.25 -3.70 -8.84
CA ARG A 52 8.68 -2.42 -9.44
C ARG A 52 8.31 -1.26 -8.50
N HIS A 53 9.30 -0.47 -8.11
CA HIS A 53 9.11 0.75 -7.32
C HIS A 53 8.84 1.98 -8.20
N GLY A 54 8.19 3.00 -7.65
CA GLY A 54 8.01 4.30 -8.33
C GLY A 54 6.99 4.31 -9.46
N ILE A 55 6.10 3.32 -9.54
CA ILE A 55 5.01 3.29 -10.52
C ILE A 55 4.07 4.47 -10.25
N LYS A 56 3.92 5.36 -11.23
CA LYS A 56 2.89 6.40 -11.22
C LYS A 56 1.64 5.86 -11.88
N LEU A 57 0.58 5.70 -11.10
CA LEU A 57 -0.72 5.29 -11.63
C LEU A 57 -1.45 6.50 -12.22
N SER A 58 -2.19 6.26 -13.30
CA SER A 58 -3.05 7.26 -13.94
C SER A 58 -4.45 6.70 -14.20
N LYS A 59 -5.43 7.58 -14.41
CA LYS A 59 -6.82 7.18 -14.71
C LYS A 59 -6.94 6.29 -15.96
N LYS A 60 -6.01 6.41 -16.91
CA LYS A 60 -5.97 5.58 -18.12
C LYS A 60 -5.70 4.09 -17.83
N GLN A 61 -5.22 3.77 -16.63
CA GLN A 61 -4.99 2.38 -16.19
C GLN A 61 -6.21 1.79 -15.48
N SER A 62 -7.28 2.57 -15.30
CA SER A 62 -8.55 2.06 -14.81
C SER A 62 -9.20 1.18 -15.89
N PRO A 63 -9.97 0.14 -15.50
CA PRO A 63 -10.78 -0.62 -16.44
C PRO A 63 -11.86 0.28 -17.06
N GLU A 64 -11.91 0.36 -18.38
CA GLU A 64 -12.86 1.21 -19.12
C GLU A 64 -14.01 0.42 -19.76
N THR A 65 -13.88 -0.91 -19.88
CA THR A 65 -14.91 -1.76 -20.50
C THR A 65 -15.58 -2.67 -19.47
N ASP A 66 -16.85 -2.99 -19.68
CA ASP A 66 -17.62 -3.90 -18.83
C ASP A 66 -16.95 -5.27 -18.66
N GLU A 67 -16.29 -5.76 -19.71
CA GLU A 67 -15.52 -7.01 -19.64
C GLU A 67 -14.32 -6.90 -18.70
N LYS A 68 -13.57 -5.80 -18.76
CA LYS A 68 -12.43 -5.56 -17.85
C LYS A 68 -12.91 -5.35 -16.42
N LEU A 69 -14.03 -4.65 -16.24
CA LEU A 69 -14.67 -4.46 -14.93
C LEU A 69 -15.10 -5.80 -14.33
N LYS A 70 -15.82 -6.64 -15.08
CA LYS A 70 -16.23 -8.00 -14.66
C LYS A 70 -15.04 -8.92 -14.40
N ARG A 71 -13.97 -8.80 -15.19
CA ARG A 71 -12.75 -9.56 -14.95
C ARG A 71 -12.13 -9.15 -13.62
N MET A 72 -12.05 -7.86 -13.33
CA MET A 72 -11.44 -7.35 -12.10
C MET A 72 -12.33 -7.54 -10.86
N SER A 73 -13.65 -7.65 -11.01
CA SER A 73 -14.55 -7.97 -9.87
C SER A 73 -14.36 -9.39 -9.34
N ASN A 74 -13.88 -10.30 -10.19
CA ASN A 74 -13.73 -11.72 -9.86
C ASN A 74 -12.30 -12.10 -9.45
N ILE A 75 -11.36 -11.13 -9.41
CA ILE A 75 -10.02 -11.36 -8.90
C ILE A 75 -10.05 -11.05 -7.40
N PRO A 76 -9.97 -12.07 -6.52
CA PRO A 76 -9.80 -11.81 -5.09
C PRO A 76 -8.48 -11.07 -4.91
N LEU A 77 -8.45 -10.03 -4.08
CA LEU A 77 -7.19 -9.47 -3.60
C LEU A 77 -6.38 -10.64 -3.03
N PRO A 78 -5.18 -10.94 -3.55
CA PRO A 78 -4.39 -12.06 -3.05
C PRO A 78 -4.14 -11.82 -1.58
N GLN A 79 -4.74 -12.66 -0.74
CA GLN A 79 -4.53 -12.64 0.70
C GLN A 79 -3.09 -13.07 0.96
N PRO A 80 -2.34 -12.35 1.82
CA PRO A 80 -0.97 -12.73 2.19
C PRO A 80 -0.92 -14.03 3.01
#